data_AF-A0A7L4WF09-F1
#
_entry.id   AF-A0A7L4WF09-F1
#
_cell.length_a   1.000
_cell.length_b   1.000
_cell.length_c   1.000
_cell.angle_alpha   90.00
_cell.angle_beta   90.00
_cell.angle_gamma   90.00
#
_symmetry.space_group_name_H-M   'P 1'
#
loop_
_entity.id
_entity.type
_entity.pdbx_description
1 polymer ?
#
loop_
_entity_poly.entity_id
_entity_poly.type
_entity_poly.pdbx_seq_one_letter_code
_entity_poly.pdbx_strand_id
1 'polypeptide(L)'
;MTTIGQQFKADKAEHIKNKALIDQMTPENKAYDETFVASLYAPYQLSGKDSRSLPDIIETVRADILLAQKTQQAAESYFGMQAETLARQFIDTLPQKTLKQKIKRQGLISAYLAVIFAIIFFTPLFGGGLTPQNIGLFTLTLLLNLCLLYVDLYVPDWLFTLFPQKSHKTRDWIKNYLTAGIATLFLIIILIVKYLL
;
A
#
# COMPACT_ATOMS: atom_id res chain seq x y z
N MET A 1 18.81 -5.22 -14.77
CA MET A 1 18.35 -3.90 -14.25
C MET A 1 17.45 -3.28 -15.30
N THR A 2 16.14 -3.16 -15.05
CA THR A 2 15.23 -2.41 -15.93
C THR A 2 15.30 -0.93 -15.58
N THR A 3 15.48 -0.05 -16.56
CA THR A 3 15.56 1.39 -16.33
C THR A 3 14.20 1.97 -15.93
N ILE A 4 14.21 3.03 -15.10
CA ILE A 4 13.01 3.69 -14.56
C ILE A 4 12.03 4.08 -15.70
N GLY A 5 12.53 4.51 -16.85
CA GLY A 5 11.73 4.86 -18.03
C GLY A 5 11.05 3.68 -18.74
N GLN A 6 11.67 2.48 -18.76
CA GLN A 6 11.04 1.28 -19.30
C GLN A 6 9.94 0.75 -18.39
N GLN A 7 10.10 0.93 -17.07
CA GLN A 7 9.10 0.52 -16.08
C GLN A 7 7.89 1.44 -16.06
N PHE A 8 8.07 2.76 -16.15
CA PHE A 8 6.94 3.70 -16.27
C PHE A 8 6.07 3.42 -17.51
N LYS A 9 6.67 2.97 -18.62
CA LYS A 9 5.92 2.56 -19.81
C LYS A 9 5.09 1.29 -19.55
N ALA A 10 5.66 0.30 -18.85
CA ALA A 10 4.96 -0.92 -18.48
C ALA A 10 3.81 -0.67 -17.49
N ASP A 11 4.05 0.15 -16.46
CA ASP A 11 3.06 0.53 -15.44
C ASP A 11 1.89 1.33 -16.05
N LYS A 12 2.20 2.22 -17.00
CA LYS A 12 1.18 2.95 -17.77
C LYS A 12 0.39 2.01 -18.67
N ALA A 13 1.03 1.02 -19.28
CA ALA A 13 0.36 0.03 -20.12
C ALA A 13 -0.59 -0.87 -19.31
N GLU A 14 -0.20 -1.33 -18.12
CA GLU A 14 -1.03 -2.15 -17.23
C GLU A 14 -2.27 -1.37 -16.72
N HIS A 15 -2.09 -0.11 -16.32
CA HIS A 15 -3.22 0.75 -15.95
C HIS A 15 -4.17 1.03 -17.12
N ILE A 16 -3.64 1.28 -18.32
CA ILE A 16 -4.45 1.46 -19.53
C ILE A 16 -5.20 0.17 -19.84
N LYS A 17 -4.56 -0.99 -19.70
CA LYS A 17 -5.18 -2.29 -19.93
C LYS A 17 -6.32 -2.54 -18.94
N ASN A 18 -6.08 -2.41 -17.65
CA ASN A 18 -7.11 -2.60 -16.61
C ASN A 18 -8.28 -1.62 -16.77
N LYS A 19 -8.01 -0.35 -17.05
CA LYS A 19 -9.06 0.63 -17.29
C LYS A 19 -9.86 0.29 -18.57
N ALA A 20 -9.17 -0.08 -19.65
CA ALA A 20 -9.83 -0.47 -20.89
C ALA A 20 -10.71 -1.71 -20.74
N LEU A 21 -10.33 -2.66 -19.87
CA LEU A 21 -11.16 -3.83 -19.56
C LEU A 21 -12.45 -3.41 -18.81
N ILE A 22 -12.34 -2.55 -17.81
CA ILE A 22 -13.51 -2.04 -17.05
C ILE A 22 -14.44 -1.24 -17.95
N ASP A 23 -13.90 -0.40 -18.83
CA ASP A 23 -14.69 0.46 -19.74
C ASP A 23 -15.49 -0.37 -20.78
N GLN A 24 -15.14 -1.64 -21.00
CA GLN A 24 -15.84 -2.57 -21.90
C GLN A 24 -16.96 -3.37 -21.21
N MET A 25 -17.07 -3.30 -19.88
CA MET A 25 -18.04 -4.10 -19.12
C MET A 25 -19.44 -3.48 -19.17
N THR A 26 -20.47 -4.33 -19.18
CA THR A 26 -21.84 -3.90 -18.89
C THR A 26 -21.95 -3.38 -17.46
N PRO A 27 -22.97 -2.55 -17.14
CA PRO A 27 -23.17 -2.04 -15.77
C PRO A 27 -23.26 -3.15 -14.71
N GLU A 28 -23.91 -4.27 -15.06
CA GLU A 28 -24.04 -5.45 -14.18
C GLU A 28 -22.68 -6.11 -13.90
N ASN A 29 -21.90 -6.38 -14.95
CA ASN A 29 -20.57 -6.98 -14.81
C ASN A 29 -19.58 -6.05 -14.11
N LYS A 30 -19.75 -4.73 -14.28
CA LYS A 30 -18.97 -3.73 -13.55
C LYS A 30 -19.29 -3.72 -12.06
N ALA A 31 -20.56 -3.82 -11.69
CA ALA A 31 -20.98 -3.94 -10.28
C ALA A 31 -20.44 -5.23 -9.65
N TYR A 32 -20.37 -6.32 -10.42
CA TYR A 32 -19.73 -7.57 -9.99
C TYR A 32 -18.22 -7.40 -9.77
N ASP A 33 -17.48 -6.76 -10.70
CA ASP A 33 -16.04 -6.44 -10.52
C ASP A 33 -15.81 -5.58 -9.28
N GLU A 34 -16.60 -4.52 -9.09
CA GLU A 34 -16.47 -3.62 -7.94
C GLU A 34 -16.69 -4.36 -6.62
N THR A 35 -17.72 -5.22 -6.55
CA THR A 35 -17.99 -6.06 -5.38
C THR A 35 -16.89 -7.08 -5.13
N PHE A 36 -16.38 -7.72 -6.19
CA PHE A 36 -15.28 -8.69 -6.12
C PHE A 36 -14.03 -8.03 -5.57
N VAL A 37 -13.64 -6.91 -6.16
CA VAL A 37 -12.45 -6.13 -5.77
C VAL A 37 -12.56 -5.67 -4.31
N ALA A 38 -13.71 -5.13 -3.89
CA ALA A 38 -13.94 -4.73 -2.50
C ALA A 38 -13.84 -5.91 -1.52
N SER A 39 -14.46 -7.04 -1.86
CA SER A 39 -14.49 -8.25 -1.05
C SER A 39 -13.16 -8.99 -0.99
N LEU A 40 -12.31 -8.79 -1.99
CA LEU A 40 -10.94 -9.30 -2.01
C LEU A 40 -10.08 -8.54 -0.98
N TYR A 41 -10.37 -7.28 -0.70
CA TYR A 41 -9.53 -6.44 0.16
C TYR A 41 -9.84 -6.51 1.65
N ALA A 42 -11.11 -6.43 2.04
CA ALA A 42 -11.48 -6.36 3.46
C ALA A 42 -10.92 -7.54 4.28
N PRO A 43 -10.96 -8.81 3.78
CA PRO A 43 -10.39 -9.94 4.49
C PRO A 43 -8.88 -10.10 4.23
N TYR A 44 -8.37 -9.67 3.07
CA TYR A 44 -6.94 -9.73 2.74
C TYR A 44 -6.07 -8.91 3.71
N GLN A 45 -6.54 -7.72 4.12
CA GLN A 45 -5.80 -6.84 5.04
C GLN A 45 -5.50 -7.51 6.40
N LEU A 46 -6.35 -8.44 6.83
CA LEU A 46 -6.23 -9.15 8.10
C LEU A 46 -5.57 -10.54 7.97
N SER A 47 -5.52 -11.11 6.77
CA SER A 47 -5.15 -12.52 6.57
C SER A 47 -3.64 -12.80 6.56
N GLY A 48 -2.80 -11.76 6.47
CA GLY A 48 -1.34 -11.93 6.44
C GLY A 48 -0.82 -12.70 5.21
N LYS A 49 -1.61 -12.75 4.13
CA LYS A 49 -1.30 -13.38 2.84
C LYS A 49 -0.45 -12.46 1.94
N ASP A 50 0.29 -12.97 0.96
CA ASP A 50 1.13 -12.16 0.08
C ASP A 50 0.30 -11.40 -0.98
N SER A 51 0.44 -10.07 -1.05
CA SER A 51 -0.29 -9.21 -2.01
C SER A 51 0.24 -9.29 -3.43
N ARG A 52 1.42 -9.89 -3.66
CA ARG A 52 2.07 -9.83 -4.97
C ARG A 52 1.24 -10.42 -6.11
N SER A 53 0.40 -11.40 -5.83
CA SER A 53 -0.49 -12.04 -6.80
C SER A 53 -1.87 -11.40 -6.90
N LEU A 54 -2.23 -10.44 -6.04
CA LEU A 54 -3.55 -9.77 -6.11
C LEU A 54 -3.80 -9.05 -7.44
N PRO A 55 -2.85 -8.27 -8.01
CA PRO A 55 -3.06 -7.61 -9.30
C PRO A 55 -3.34 -8.62 -10.43
N ASP A 56 -2.59 -9.72 -10.47
CA ASP A 56 -2.74 -10.76 -11.50
C ASP A 56 -4.09 -11.47 -11.38
N ILE A 57 -4.57 -11.72 -10.15
CA ILE A 57 -5.90 -12.28 -9.88
C ILE A 57 -6.99 -11.33 -10.39
N ILE A 58 -6.89 -10.04 -10.08
CA ILE A 58 -7.87 -9.03 -10.51
C ILE A 58 -7.88 -8.93 -12.04
N GLU A 59 -6.72 -8.93 -12.69
CA GLU A 59 -6.63 -8.88 -14.15
C GLU A 59 -7.26 -10.14 -14.80
N THR A 60 -7.00 -11.31 -14.23
CA THR A 60 -7.55 -12.59 -14.71
C THR A 60 -9.08 -12.60 -14.58
N VAL A 61 -9.61 -12.25 -13.41
CA VAL A 61 -11.06 -12.22 -13.17
C VAL A 61 -11.75 -11.21 -14.10
N ARG A 62 -11.13 -10.05 -14.35
CA ARG A 62 -11.67 -9.07 -15.32
C ARG A 62 -11.69 -9.58 -16.75
N ALA A 63 -10.68 -10.34 -17.16
CA ALA A 63 -10.67 -10.97 -18.48
C ALA A 63 -11.78 -12.02 -18.61
N ASP A 64 -12.01 -12.80 -17.55
CA ASP A 64 -13.07 -13.82 -17.49
C ASP A 64 -14.47 -13.18 -17.46
N ILE A 65 -14.66 -12.06 -16.76
CA ILE A 65 -15.91 -11.27 -16.80
C ILE A 65 -16.22 -10.82 -18.24
N LEU A 66 -15.23 -10.33 -18.99
CA LEU A 66 -15.44 -9.94 -20.39
C LEU A 66 -15.67 -11.13 -21.31
N LEU A 67 -15.11 -12.30 -20.99
CA LEU A 67 -15.39 -13.53 -21.71
C LEU A 67 -16.85 -13.96 -21.51
N ALA A 68 -17.35 -13.93 -20.27
CA ALA A 68 -18.76 -14.16 -19.94
C ALA A 68 -19.68 -13.21 -20.72
N GLN A 69 -19.30 -11.94 -20.79
CA GLN A 69 -20.07 -10.95 -21.55
C GLN A 69 -20.11 -11.26 -23.06
N LYS A 70 -19.00 -11.73 -23.64
CA LYS A 70 -18.95 -12.17 -25.05
C LYS A 70 -19.84 -13.38 -25.31
N THR A 71 -20.03 -14.25 -24.32
CA THR A 71 -20.97 -15.38 -24.37
C THR A 71 -22.39 -15.00 -23.93
N GLN A 72 -22.69 -13.69 -23.81
CA GLN A 72 -24.00 -13.16 -23.39
C GLN A 72 -24.44 -13.62 -21.99
N GLN A 73 -23.50 -13.92 -21.12
CA GLN A 73 -23.74 -14.32 -19.74
C GLN A 73 -23.33 -13.19 -18.78
N ALA A 74 -24.09 -13.03 -17.70
CA ALA A 74 -23.67 -12.23 -16.56
C ALA A 74 -22.52 -12.92 -15.81
N ALA A 75 -21.60 -12.14 -15.24
CA ALA A 75 -20.44 -12.65 -14.51
C ALA A 75 -20.84 -13.63 -13.39
N GLU A 76 -21.87 -13.32 -12.61
CA GLU A 76 -22.36 -14.19 -11.54
C GLU A 76 -22.83 -15.55 -12.07
N SER A 77 -23.50 -15.57 -13.24
CA SER A 77 -23.92 -16.80 -13.90
C SER A 77 -22.74 -17.59 -14.48
N TYR A 78 -21.70 -16.92 -14.95
CA TYR A 78 -20.52 -17.55 -15.53
C TYR A 78 -19.65 -18.22 -14.45
N PHE A 79 -19.40 -17.53 -13.34
CA PHE A 79 -18.67 -18.07 -12.21
C PHE A 79 -19.53 -19.00 -11.34
N GLY A 80 -20.85 -18.96 -11.50
CA GLY A 80 -21.81 -19.75 -10.72
C GLY A 80 -21.85 -19.37 -9.23
N MET A 81 -21.31 -18.21 -8.86
CA MET A 81 -21.22 -17.74 -7.49
C MET A 81 -21.14 -16.23 -7.39
N GLN A 82 -21.53 -15.71 -6.23
CA GLN A 82 -21.42 -14.29 -5.90
C GLN A 82 -19.95 -13.84 -5.81
N ALA A 83 -19.73 -12.58 -6.16
CA ALA A 83 -18.41 -11.95 -6.16
C ALA A 83 -17.68 -12.05 -4.81
N GLU A 84 -18.41 -11.97 -3.70
CA GLU A 84 -17.82 -12.09 -2.35
C GLU A 84 -17.27 -13.50 -2.09
N THR A 85 -18.01 -14.53 -2.53
CA THR A 85 -17.62 -15.93 -2.37
C THR A 85 -16.39 -16.24 -3.22
N LEU A 86 -16.38 -15.75 -4.47
CA LEU A 86 -15.23 -15.87 -5.37
C LEU A 86 -14.00 -15.20 -4.75
N ALA A 87 -14.14 -13.99 -4.21
CA ALA A 87 -13.06 -13.27 -3.55
C ALA A 87 -12.48 -14.05 -2.35
N ARG A 88 -13.33 -14.66 -1.52
CA ARG A 88 -12.87 -15.50 -0.39
C ARG A 88 -12.05 -16.71 -0.86
N GLN A 89 -12.49 -17.40 -1.91
CA GLN A 89 -11.75 -18.54 -2.46
C GLN A 89 -10.35 -18.12 -2.93
N PHE A 90 -10.22 -16.95 -3.56
CA PHE A 90 -8.91 -16.42 -3.92
C PHE A 90 -8.07 -16.10 -2.68
N ILE A 91 -8.62 -15.48 -1.65
CA ILE A 91 -7.88 -15.17 -0.41
C ILE A 91 -7.37 -16.44 0.28
N ASP A 92 -8.19 -17.49 0.32
CA ASP A 92 -7.82 -18.75 0.96
C ASP A 92 -6.67 -19.44 0.21
N THR A 93 -6.68 -19.36 -1.12
CA THR A 93 -5.65 -19.93 -2.00
C THR A 93 -4.36 -19.11 -2.08
N LEU A 94 -4.38 -17.83 -1.66
CA LEU A 94 -3.17 -17.01 -1.64
C LEU A 94 -2.08 -17.64 -0.75
N PRO A 95 -0.80 -17.56 -1.16
CA PRO A 95 0.30 -18.01 -0.33
C PRO A 95 0.39 -17.13 0.93
N GLN A 96 0.69 -17.77 2.07
CA GLN A 96 0.99 -17.02 3.29
C GLN A 96 2.26 -16.18 3.08
N LYS A 97 2.33 -14.98 3.69
CA LYS A 97 3.57 -14.21 3.71
C LYS A 97 4.70 -15.08 4.24
N THR A 98 5.79 -15.16 3.48
CA THR A 98 6.99 -15.88 3.88
C THR A 98 7.50 -15.35 5.22
N LEU A 99 8.18 -16.20 6.00
CA LEU A 99 8.78 -15.81 7.27
C LEU A 99 9.68 -14.58 7.12
N LYS A 100 10.37 -14.46 5.99
CA LYS A 100 11.17 -13.29 5.60
C LYS A 100 10.35 -12.00 5.47
N GLN A 101 9.14 -12.06 4.90
CA GLN A 101 8.24 -10.90 4.81
C GLN A 101 7.64 -10.54 6.18
N LYS A 102 7.34 -11.54 7.02
CA LYS A 102 6.90 -11.31 8.42
C LYS A 102 8.01 -10.65 9.25
N ILE A 103 9.23 -11.17 9.16
CA ILE A 103 10.42 -10.62 9.82
C ILE A 103 10.75 -9.23 9.28
N LYS A 104 10.59 -8.96 7.98
CA LYS A 104 10.82 -7.60 7.43
C LYS A 104 9.89 -6.57 8.08
N ARG A 105 8.63 -6.93 8.34
CA ARG A 105 7.66 -6.04 9.01
C ARG A 105 7.99 -5.86 10.50
N GLN A 106 8.34 -6.94 11.20
CA GLN A 106 8.80 -6.85 12.59
C GLN A 106 10.12 -6.08 12.72
N GLY A 107 11.07 -6.32 11.82
CA GLY A 107 12.36 -5.63 11.75
C GLY A 107 12.21 -4.14 11.44
N LEU A 108 11.21 -3.74 10.65
CA LEU A 108 10.84 -2.33 10.47
C LEU A 108 10.40 -1.70 11.78
N ILE A 109 9.47 -2.34 12.51
CA ILE A 109 9.02 -1.86 13.81
C ILE A 109 10.19 -1.76 14.80
N SER A 110 11.03 -2.80 14.86
CA SER A 110 12.24 -2.81 15.69
C SER A 110 13.25 -1.75 15.27
N ALA A 111 13.41 -1.46 13.98
CA ALA A 111 14.29 -0.41 13.48
C ALA A 111 13.78 0.99 13.86
N TYR A 112 12.47 1.25 13.73
CA TYR A 112 11.87 2.50 14.18
C TYR A 112 12.02 2.68 15.71
N LEU A 113 11.79 1.62 16.50
CA LEU A 113 12.06 1.65 17.94
C LEU A 113 13.54 1.86 18.25
N ALA A 114 14.45 1.22 17.52
CA ALA A 114 15.89 1.38 17.71
C ALA A 114 16.35 2.81 17.37
N VAL A 115 15.78 3.45 16.34
CA VAL A 115 16.02 4.86 16.03
C VAL A 115 15.53 5.75 17.17
N ILE A 116 14.35 5.49 17.74
CA ILE A 116 13.85 6.22 18.91
C ILE A 116 14.81 6.07 20.09
N PHE A 117 15.24 4.85 20.41
CA PHE A 117 16.20 4.61 21.50
C PHE A 117 17.58 5.23 21.23
N ALA A 118 18.07 5.18 19.99
CA ALA A 118 19.33 5.81 19.61
C ALA A 118 19.24 7.34 19.78
N ILE A 119 18.13 7.96 19.39
CA ILE A 119 17.93 9.40 19.58
C ILE A 119 17.98 9.74 21.08
N ILE A 120 17.31 8.98 21.95
CA ILE A 120 17.32 9.18 23.42
C ILE A 120 18.74 8.98 23.99
N PHE A 121 19.44 7.94 23.55
CA PHE A 121 20.73 7.55 24.11
C PHE A 121 21.87 8.48 23.68
N PHE A 122 21.83 8.98 22.43
CA PHE A 122 22.88 9.86 21.89
C PHE A 122 22.62 11.35 22.11
N THR A 123 21.43 11.78 22.57
CA THR A 123 21.16 13.21 22.84
C THR A 123 22.17 13.88 23.78
N PRO A 124 22.59 13.24 24.89
CA PRO A 124 23.58 13.81 25.82
C PRO A 124 24.96 14.02 25.17
N LEU A 125 25.33 13.22 24.17
CA LEU A 125 26.62 13.27 23.49
C LEU A 125 26.74 14.46 22.51
N PHE A 126 25.62 15.03 22.07
CA PHE A 126 25.60 16.20 21.17
C PHE A 126 25.46 17.54 21.93
N GLY A 127 25.77 17.56 23.23
CA GLY A 127 25.76 18.77 24.06
C GLY A 127 24.36 19.25 24.46
N GLY A 128 23.31 18.49 24.11
CA GLY A 128 21.94 18.77 24.50
C GLY A 128 21.54 17.97 25.74
N GLY A 129 21.63 18.57 26.93
CA GLY A 129 20.97 18.04 28.11
C GLY A 129 19.44 18.01 27.94
N LEU A 130 18.72 17.49 28.94
CA LEU A 130 17.24 17.52 29.01
C LEU A 130 16.71 18.95 29.25
N THR A 131 17.01 19.88 28.37
CA THR A 131 16.42 21.22 28.38
C THR A 131 15.02 21.18 27.76
N PRO A 132 14.11 22.09 28.15
CA PRO A 132 12.74 22.12 27.60
C PRO A 132 12.71 22.18 26.07
N GLN A 133 13.65 22.91 25.44
CA GLN A 133 13.77 23.02 23.99
C GLN A 133 14.17 21.68 23.34
N ASN A 134 15.11 20.94 23.95
CA ASN A 134 15.53 19.64 23.48
C ASN A 134 14.44 18.57 23.67
N ILE A 135 13.64 18.68 24.73
CA ILE A 135 12.46 17.81 24.95
C ILE A 135 11.39 18.05 23.87
N GLY A 136 11.17 19.30 23.48
CA GLY A 136 10.27 19.65 22.37
C GLY A 136 10.74 19.06 21.03
N LEU A 137 12.02 19.25 20.68
CA LEU A 137 12.63 18.67 19.48
C LEU A 137 12.60 17.13 19.50
N PHE A 138 12.82 16.51 20.66
CA PHE A 138 12.72 15.07 20.85
C PHE A 138 11.31 14.56 20.58
N THR A 139 10.31 15.20 21.18
CA THR A 139 8.89 14.85 20.99
C THR A 139 8.49 14.98 19.53
N LEU A 140 8.96 16.02 18.83
CA LEU A 140 8.70 16.21 17.40
C LEU A 140 9.33 15.11 16.54
N THR A 141 10.54 14.68 16.88
CA THR A 141 11.25 13.62 16.15
C THR A 141 10.61 12.24 16.42
N LEU A 142 10.11 12.00 17.63
CA LEU A 142 9.31 10.82 17.97
C LEU A 142 8.01 10.79 17.15
N LEU A 143 7.28 11.91 17.12
CA LEU A 143 6.06 12.04 16.34
C LEU A 143 6.32 11.80 14.85
N LEU A 144 7.40 12.33 14.28
CA LEU A 144 7.81 12.05 12.91
C LEU A 144 7.98 10.54 12.69
N ASN A 145 8.76 9.85 13.53
CA ASN A 145 9.00 8.41 13.38
C ASN A 145 7.72 7.58 13.46
N LEU A 146 6.81 7.92 14.39
CA LEU A 146 5.49 7.28 14.46
C LEU A 146 4.66 7.53 13.20
N CYS A 147 4.71 8.75 12.66
CA CYS A 147 4.02 9.11 11.43
C CYS A 147 4.55 8.33 10.22
N LEU A 148 5.88 8.22 10.08
CA LEU A 148 6.52 7.46 9.01
C LEU A 148 6.23 5.95 9.15
N LEU A 149 6.25 5.41 10.37
CA LEU A 149 5.86 4.03 10.64
C LEU A 149 4.40 3.77 10.23
N TYR A 150 3.49 4.69 10.55
CA TYR A 150 2.09 4.59 10.14
C TYR A 150 1.96 4.58 8.61
N VAL A 151 2.67 5.48 7.92
CA VAL A 151 2.70 5.52 6.45
C VAL A 151 3.19 4.19 5.89
N ASP A 152 4.30 3.66 6.37
CA ASP A 152 4.86 2.40 5.87
C ASP A 152 3.95 1.19 6.12
N LEU A 153 3.17 1.20 7.21
CA LEU A 153 2.29 0.09 7.57
C LEU A 153 0.93 0.12 6.86
N TYR A 154 0.35 1.30 6.65
CA TYR A 154 -1.07 1.43 6.27
C TYR A 154 -1.30 2.08 4.90
N VAL A 155 -0.41 2.96 4.44
CA VAL A 155 -0.58 3.64 3.14
C VAL A 155 -0.49 2.70 1.94
N PRO A 156 0.37 1.65 1.91
CA PRO A 156 0.36 0.68 0.81
C PRO A 156 -0.99 0.02 0.61
N ASP A 157 -1.63 -0.39 1.70
CA ASP A 157 -2.93 -1.08 1.67
C ASP A 157 -4.05 -0.09 1.28
N TRP A 158 -4.03 1.12 1.83
CA TRP A 158 -4.99 2.17 1.48
C TRP A 158 -4.90 2.61 0.00
N LEU A 159 -3.69 2.77 -0.53
CA LEU A 159 -3.47 3.08 -1.95
C LEU A 159 -3.92 1.95 -2.86
N PHE A 160 -3.84 0.70 -2.39
CA PHE A 160 -4.35 -0.46 -3.13
C PHE A 160 -5.87 -0.41 -3.23
N THR A 161 -6.57 -0.06 -2.14
CA THR A 161 -8.03 0.08 -2.11
C THR A 161 -8.52 1.23 -3.00
N LEU A 162 -7.88 2.40 -2.93
CA LEU A 162 -8.31 3.57 -3.70
C LEU A 162 -7.95 3.48 -5.18
N PHE A 163 -6.82 2.86 -5.50
CA PHE A 163 -6.30 2.78 -6.85
C PHE A 163 -5.92 1.34 -7.20
N PRO A 164 -6.91 0.42 -7.26
CA PRO A 164 -6.67 -0.99 -7.55
C PRO A 164 -6.11 -1.18 -8.97
N GLN A 165 -6.56 -0.31 -9.90
CA GLN A 165 -6.14 -0.24 -11.29
C GLN A 165 -4.71 0.25 -11.53
N LYS A 166 -4.03 0.82 -10.53
CA LYS A 166 -2.62 1.27 -10.66
C LYS A 166 -1.68 0.10 -10.38
N SER A 167 -0.48 0.09 -10.97
CA SER A 167 0.49 -0.95 -10.68
C SER A 167 1.04 -0.83 -9.25
N HIS A 168 1.59 -1.93 -8.70
CA HIS A 168 2.24 -1.93 -7.38
C HIS A 168 3.35 -0.88 -7.28
N LYS A 169 4.15 -0.70 -8.34
CA LYS A 169 5.23 0.30 -8.38
C LYS A 169 4.72 1.73 -8.37
N THR A 170 3.62 2.01 -9.07
CA THR A 170 3.00 3.34 -9.04
C THR A 170 2.52 3.68 -7.64
N ARG A 171 1.92 2.71 -6.93
CA ARG A 171 1.51 2.90 -5.53
C ARG A 171 2.72 3.08 -4.60
N ASP A 172 3.79 2.30 -4.79
CA ASP A 172 5.04 2.50 -4.05
C ASP A 172 5.64 3.89 -4.29
N TRP A 173 5.57 4.39 -5.51
CA TRP A 173 6.03 5.73 -5.86
C TRP A 173 5.20 6.80 -5.15
N ILE A 174 3.87 6.70 -5.16
CA ILE A 174 2.98 7.62 -4.43
C ILE A 174 3.29 7.58 -2.93
N LYS A 175 3.44 6.39 -2.35
CA LYS A 175 3.83 6.22 -0.95
C LYS A 175 5.16 6.92 -0.66
N ASN A 176 6.18 6.70 -1.49
CA ASN A 176 7.49 7.32 -1.28
C ASN A 176 7.44 8.86 -1.36
N TYR A 177 6.62 9.42 -2.26
CA TYR A 177 6.39 10.87 -2.32
C TYR A 177 5.68 11.39 -1.06
N LEU A 178 4.68 10.65 -0.56
CA LEU A 178 4.01 10.99 0.70
C LEU A 178 4.98 10.96 1.88
N THR A 179 5.79 9.89 1.99
CA THR A 179 6.83 9.75 3.02
C THR A 179 7.83 10.91 2.94
N ALA A 180 8.31 11.26 1.75
CA ALA A 180 9.24 12.36 1.55
C ALA A 180 8.63 13.72 1.90
N GLY A 181 7.35 13.94 1.53
CA GLY A 181 6.61 15.16 1.87
C GLY A 181 6.45 15.35 3.37
N ILE A 182 6.02 14.31 4.09
CA ILE A 182 5.89 14.32 5.56
C ILE A 182 7.25 14.58 6.22
N ALA A 183 8.30 13.88 5.78
CA ALA A 183 9.65 14.08 6.31
C ALA A 183 10.15 15.51 6.09
N THR A 184 9.91 16.08 4.90
CA THR A 184 10.31 17.46 4.57
C THR A 184 9.58 18.49 5.43
N LEU A 185 8.26 18.32 5.61
CA LEU A 185 7.46 19.21 6.46
C LEU A 185 7.95 19.19 7.92
N PHE A 186 8.17 18.00 8.49
CA PHE A 186 8.71 17.89 9.84
C PHE A 186 10.11 18.48 9.96
N LEU A 187 10.97 18.31 8.95
CA LEU A 187 12.30 18.89 8.94
C LEU A 187 12.24 20.43 8.95
N ILE A 188 11.34 21.03 8.17
CA ILE A 188 11.08 22.48 8.19
C ILE A 188 10.62 22.93 9.58
N ILE A 189 9.67 22.21 10.20
CA ILE A 189 9.17 22.55 11.54
C ILE A 189 10.30 22.44 12.59
N ILE A 190 11.13 21.40 12.52
CA ILE A 190 12.29 21.21 13.39
C ILE A 190 13.28 22.38 13.25
N LEU A 191 13.55 22.82 12.02
CA LEU A 191 14.43 23.97 11.77
C LEU A 191 13.85 25.27 12.34
N ILE A 192 12.54 25.49 12.18
CA ILE A 192 11.86 26.65 12.78
C ILE A 192 11.99 26.61 14.31
N VAL A 193 11.65 25.49 14.94
CA VAL A 193 11.72 25.35 16.41
C VAL A 193 13.15 25.49 16.95
N LYS A 194 14.16 25.12 16.17
CA LYS A 194 15.56 25.19 16.58
C LYS A 194 16.22 26.56 16.39
N TYR A 195 15.84 27.30 15.34
CA TYR A 195 16.55 28.52 14.93
C TYR A 195 15.71 29.80 15.03
N LEU A 196 14.39 29.71 15.19
CA LEU A 196 13.48 30.85 15.30
C LEU A 196 12.84 31.00 16.70
N LEU A 197 12.99 30.01 17.57
CA LEU A 197 12.49 29.96 18.96
C LEU A 197 13.65 29.70 19.92
#